data_AF-A0A286DBM6-F1
#
_entry.id   AF-A0A286DBM6-F1
#
_cell.length_a   1.000
_cell.length_b   1.000
_cell.length_c   1.000
_cell.angle_alpha   90.00
_cell.angle_beta   90.00
_cell.angle_gamma   90.00
#
_symmetry.space_group_name_H-M   'P 1'
#
loop_
_entity.id
_entity.type
_entity.pdbx_description
1 polymer ?
#
loop_
_entity_poly.entity_id
_entity_poly.type
_entity_poly.pdbx_seq_one_letter_code
_entity_poly.pdbx_strand_id
1 'polypeptide(L)'
;MRYWWVNQKQTYRHEVPGGYMWSPKRKANGHSNAFYDFMREVAPSDVVFSYADGLVKAIGIAASHAYEAPKPLAFGLSGAYWDKIGWRVDVRFVELRGPVKPADHMALLAPELPKRYAPLQSNGHGLQSVYLTSVSDRFAVTLVDIIGREARNIVQASRVADAVQPSIAVGLLEWEEHELQVVTQDSTVPETTRKAIVMARRGQGLFKQNVRKLEHACRVTRVDRIEHLRASHCKPWRDSTNDERLDGENGLLLTPSIDHLFDRGFISFQNDGRVLVSPVAHGESLRRMGIDPDVAINVGSFSEGQRKFLDFHRESVFLETKFKLER
;
A
#
# COMPACT_ATOMS: atom_id res chain seq x y z
N MET A 1 -15.85 3.77 3.95
CA MET A 1 -15.28 4.84 3.12
C MET A 1 -14.59 5.83 4.04
N ARG A 2 -13.31 6.11 3.81
CA ARG A 2 -12.52 7.09 4.55
C ARG A 2 -12.28 8.34 3.70
N TYR A 3 -11.82 9.39 4.36
CA TYR A 3 -11.49 10.66 3.75
C TYR A 3 -10.01 10.99 3.99
N TRP A 4 -9.36 11.43 2.92
CA TRP A 4 -7.94 11.73 2.91
C TRP A 4 -7.69 13.14 2.40
N TRP A 5 -6.64 13.75 2.91
CA TRP A 5 -6.10 15.01 2.44
C TRP A 5 -4.70 14.78 1.89
N VAL A 6 -4.47 15.15 0.64
CA VAL A 6 -3.16 15.06 0.00
C VAL A 6 -2.64 16.45 -0.36
N ASN A 7 -1.42 16.77 0.07
CA ASN A 7 -0.73 18.01 -0.28
C ASN A 7 0.21 17.75 -1.46
N GLN A 8 -0.16 18.28 -2.63
CA GLN A 8 0.48 17.99 -3.90
C GLN A 8 1.16 19.24 -4.50
N LYS A 9 1.53 20.25 -3.70
CA LYS A 9 2.12 21.51 -4.23
C LYS A 9 3.22 21.28 -5.28
N GLN A 10 4.10 20.30 -5.09
CA GLN A 10 5.23 20.03 -5.99
C GLN A 10 4.88 19.07 -7.14
N THR A 11 3.86 18.23 -6.97
CA THR A 11 3.60 17.07 -7.85
C THR A 11 2.20 17.09 -8.47
N TYR A 12 1.37 18.10 -8.18
CA TYR A 12 -0.01 18.22 -8.64
C TYR A 12 -0.14 18.02 -10.15
N ARG A 13 0.72 18.69 -10.94
CA ARG A 13 0.72 18.62 -12.41
C ARG A 13 1.01 17.24 -12.98
N HIS A 14 1.53 16.33 -12.16
CA HIS A 14 1.85 14.96 -12.55
C HIS A 14 0.85 13.96 -11.95
N GLU A 15 0.57 14.09 -10.66
CA GLU A 15 -0.29 13.16 -9.92
C GLU A 15 -1.77 13.27 -10.31
N VAL A 16 -2.31 14.49 -10.41
CA VAL A 16 -3.73 14.68 -10.71
C VAL A 16 -4.07 14.26 -12.14
N PRO A 17 -3.38 14.74 -13.19
CA PRO A 17 -3.60 14.27 -14.56
C PRO A 17 -3.18 12.81 -14.77
N GLY A 18 -2.15 12.34 -14.06
CA GLY A 18 -1.65 10.97 -14.14
C GLY A 18 -2.55 9.95 -13.44
N GLY A 19 -3.48 10.39 -12.61
CA GLY A 19 -4.45 9.54 -11.92
C GLY A 19 -3.83 8.70 -10.81
N TYR A 20 -2.90 9.25 -10.03
CA TYR A 20 -2.26 8.53 -8.93
C TYR A 20 -1.82 9.46 -7.79
N MET A 21 -1.62 8.88 -6.61
CA MET A 21 -0.79 9.41 -5.54
C MET A 21 0.48 8.58 -5.44
N TRP A 22 1.62 9.21 -5.16
CA TRP A 22 2.88 8.52 -4.95
C TRP A 22 3.71 9.17 -3.85
N SER A 23 4.24 8.37 -2.93
CA SER A 23 5.23 8.82 -1.95
C SER A 23 6.37 7.82 -1.79
N PRO A 24 7.58 8.26 -1.37
CA PRO A 24 8.60 7.34 -0.88
C PRO A 24 8.07 6.51 0.30
N LYS A 25 8.68 5.35 0.60
CA LYS A 25 8.35 4.62 1.84
C LYS A 25 8.96 5.27 3.08
N ARG A 26 10.14 5.89 2.92
CA ARG A 26 10.94 6.50 3.99
C ARG A 26 11.41 7.89 3.55
N LYS A 27 11.88 8.69 4.51
CA LYS A 27 12.58 9.94 4.20
C LYS A 27 13.96 9.63 3.62
N ALA A 28 14.59 10.61 2.99
CA ALA A 28 15.94 10.49 2.43
C ALA A 28 17.02 10.08 3.46
N ASN A 29 16.77 10.32 4.76
CA ASN A 29 17.64 9.89 5.86
C ASN A 29 17.29 8.49 6.42
N GLY A 30 16.44 7.71 5.74
CA GLY A 30 16.00 6.38 6.14
C GLY A 30 14.94 6.35 7.25
N HIS A 31 14.60 7.49 7.86
CA HIS A 31 13.60 7.54 8.93
C HIS A 31 12.18 7.40 8.37
N SER A 32 11.30 6.76 9.13
CA SER A 32 9.88 6.65 8.77
C SER A 32 9.18 8.02 8.80
N ASN A 33 8.18 8.17 7.92
CA ASN A 33 7.32 9.34 7.86
C ASN A 33 5.86 8.89 7.95
N ALA A 34 5.12 9.35 8.97
CA ALA A 34 3.71 9.02 9.14
C ALA A 34 2.88 9.35 7.88
N PHE A 35 3.14 10.50 7.25
CA PHE A 35 2.39 10.96 6.09
C PHE A 35 2.65 10.15 4.81
N TYR A 36 3.74 9.38 4.76
CA TYR A 36 3.98 8.41 3.68
C TYR A 36 3.38 7.06 4.06
N ASP A 37 3.49 6.70 5.34
CA ASP A 37 3.01 5.44 5.89
C ASP A 37 1.48 5.32 5.79
N PHE A 38 0.76 6.43 5.87
CA PHE A 38 -0.69 6.49 5.72
C PHE A 38 -1.19 6.05 4.34
N MET A 39 -0.35 6.07 3.30
CA MET A 39 -0.70 5.52 1.99
C MET A 39 -1.17 4.07 2.11
N ARG A 40 -0.55 3.29 3.01
CA ARG A 40 -0.84 1.87 3.24
C ARG A 40 -2.28 1.57 3.65
N GLU A 41 -2.97 2.57 4.20
CA GLU A 41 -4.36 2.43 4.64
C GLU A 41 -5.39 3.00 3.66
N VAL A 42 -4.97 3.59 2.54
CA VAL A 42 -5.90 4.03 1.50
C VAL A 42 -6.52 2.80 0.86
N ALA A 43 -7.85 2.78 0.78
CA ALA A 43 -8.62 1.71 0.17
C ALA A 43 -9.42 2.22 -1.04
N PRO A 44 -9.78 1.35 -1.99
CA PRO A 44 -10.72 1.68 -3.05
C PRO A 44 -11.99 2.33 -2.50
N SER A 45 -12.53 3.28 -3.26
CA SER A 45 -13.69 4.10 -2.94
C SER A 45 -13.46 5.17 -1.85
N ASP A 46 -12.29 5.22 -1.19
CA ASP A 46 -11.95 6.34 -0.32
C ASP A 46 -11.87 7.67 -1.11
N VAL A 47 -12.24 8.77 -0.45
CA VAL A 47 -12.25 10.11 -1.04
C VAL A 47 -10.96 10.84 -0.69
N VAL A 48 -10.35 11.51 -1.67
CA VAL A 48 -9.09 12.24 -1.52
C VAL A 48 -9.28 13.70 -1.92
N PHE A 49 -9.05 14.63 -0.99
CA PHE A 49 -9.02 16.06 -1.28
C PHE A 49 -7.61 16.47 -1.71
N SER A 50 -7.46 16.92 -2.95
CA SER A 50 -6.19 17.38 -3.51
C SER A 50 -5.97 18.85 -3.20
N TYR A 51 -4.98 19.13 -2.34
CA TYR A 51 -4.59 20.46 -1.94
C TYR A 51 -3.26 20.88 -2.57
N ALA A 52 -3.25 21.99 -3.28
CA ALA A 52 -2.06 22.61 -3.84
C ALA A 52 -2.22 24.13 -3.95
N ASP A 53 -1.13 24.88 -3.78
CA ASP A 53 -1.10 26.34 -3.89
C ASP A 53 -2.10 27.09 -2.99
N GLY A 54 -2.43 26.53 -1.82
CA GLY A 54 -3.40 27.15 -0.91
C GLY A 54 -4.86 26.76 -1.19
N LEU A 55 -5.10 25.91 -2.19
CA LEU A 55 -6.43 25.60 -2.70
C LEU A 55 -6.68 24.10 -2.68
N VAL A 56 -7.93 23.70 -2.40
CA VAL A 56 -8.44 22.38 -2.78
C VAL A 56 -8.84 22.48 -4.24
N LYS A 57 -8.09 21.81 -5.11
CA LYS A 57 -8.20 21.95 -6.58
C LYS A 57 -8.88 20.76 -7.25
N ALA A 58 -8.85 19.58 -6.62
CA ALA A 58 -9.48 18.39 -7.15
C ALA A 58 -10.02 17.49 -6.03
N ILE A 59 -10.98 16.64 -6.38
CA ILE A 59 -11.44 15.54 -5.54
C ILE A 59 -11.14 14.23 -6.28
N GLY A 60 -10.43 13.33 -5.61
CA GLY A 60 -10.07 12.02 -6.09
C GLY A 60 -10.88 10.92 -5.44
N ILE A 61 -11.16 9.86 -6.19
CA ILE A 61 -11.68 8.60 -5.65
C ILE A 61 -10.60 7.54 -5.83
N ALA A 62 -10.10 6.99 -4.72
CA ALA A 62 -9.11 5.92 -4.74
C ALA A 62 -9.67 4.71 -5.51
N ALA A 63 -8.87 4.19 -6.43
CA ALA A 63 -9.22 3.08 -7.32
C ALA A 63 -8.46 1.78 -6.97
N SER A 64 -7.43 1.88 -6.13
CA SER A 64 -6.65 0.74 -5.64
C SER A 64 -6.26 0.92 -4.17
N HIS A 65 -5.83 -0.17 -3.55
CA HIS A 65 -5.05 -0.10 -2.31
C HIS A 65 -3.65 0.41 -2.63
N ALA A 66 -2.88 0.81 -1.62
CA ALA A 66 -1.46 1.08 -1.84
C ALA A 66 -0.71 -0.17 -2.32
N TYR A 67 0.20 0.04 -3.26
CA TYR A 67 1.13 -0.97 -3.73
C TYR A 67 2.49 -0.34 -3.99
N GLU A 68 3.52 -1.17 -4.06
CA GLU A 68 4.86 -0.71 -4.37
C GLU A 68 4.98 -0.37 -5.85
N ALA A 69 5.53 0.80 -6.16
CA ALA A 69 5.79 1.21 -7.52
C ALA A 69 7.06 2.05 -7.62
N PRO A 70 7.77 1.98 -8.76
CA PRO A 70 8.87 2.88 -9.02
C PRO A 70 8.40 4.33 -9.04
N LYS A 71 9.33 5.24 -8.74
CA LYS A 71 9.09 6.67 -8.85
C LYS A 71 8.64 6.99 -10.29
N PRO A 72 7.48 7.65 -10.48
CA PRO A 72 7.01 8.00 -11.81
C PRO A 72 8.03 8.84 -12.59
N LEU A 73 8.34 8.43 -13.82
CA LEU A 73 9.29 9.15 -14.71
C LEU A 73 8.88 10.61 -14.93
N ALA A 74 7.57 10.88 -14.92
CA ALA A 74 6.98 12.21 -15.09
C ALA A 74 7.47 13.22 -14.04
N PHE A 75 7.95 12.79 -12.87
CA PHE A 75 8.46 13.70 -11.84
C PHE A 75 9.81 14.35 -12.22
N GLY A 76 10.54 13.86 -13.24
CA GLY A 76 11.79 14.46 -13.71
C GLY A 76 12.80 14.69 -12.57
N LEU A 77 13.38 15.90 -12.50
CA LEU A 77 14.28 16.34 -11.42
C LEU A 77 13.54 16.72 -10.12
N SER A 78 12.21 16.89 -10.15
CA SER A 78 11.41 17.13 -8.95
C SER A 78 11.43 15.86 -8.09
N GLY A 79 11.91 15.98 -6.85
CA GLY A 79 12.12 14.83 -5.96
C GLY A 79 13.39 14.02 -6.26
N ALA A 80 14.48 14.66 -6.71
CA ALA A 80 15.80 14.02 -6.92
C ALA A 80 16.38 13.28 -5.68
N TYR A 81 15.78 13.49 -4.51
CA TYR A 81 16.15 12.86 -3.22
C TYR A 81 15.20 11.75 -2.76
N TRP A 82 14.31 11.27 -3.63
CA TRP A 82 13.34 10.22 -3.31
C TRP A 82 13.84 8.84 -3.73
N ASP A 83 13.59 7.83 -2.89
CA ASP A 83 13.89 6.43 -3.16
C ASP A 83 13.31 6.00 -4.51
N LYS A 84 13.99 5.06 -5.17
CA LYS A 84 13.57 4.52 -6.48
C LYS A 84 12.19 3.86 -6.42
N ILE A 85 11.82 3.30 -5.27
CA ILE A 85 10.55 2.59 -5.02
C ILE A 85 9.78 3.28 -3.89
N GLY A 86 8.48 3.47 -4.10
CA GLY A 86 7.57 4.11 -3.15
C GLY A 86 6.21 3.43 -3.09
N TRP A 87 5.32 4.02 -2.30
CA TRP A 87 3.91 3.69 -2.27
C TRP A 87 3.19 4.42 -3.39
N ARG A 88 2.35 3.70 -4.13
CA ARG A 88 1.43 4.24 -5.12
C ARG A 88 0.01 3.84 -4.81
N VAL A 89 -0.91 4.76 -5.02
CA VAL A 89 -2.35 4.52 -5.05
C VAL A 89 -2.87 5.10 -6.35
N ASP A 90 -3.62 4.33 -7.14
CA ASP A 90 -4.30 4.88 -8.30
C ASP A 90 -5.54 5.63 -7.83
N VAL A 91 -5.73 6.84 -8.37
CA VAL A 91 -6.80 7.75 -7.93
C VAL A 91 -7.43 8.39 -9.15
N ARG A 92 -8.76 8.31 -9.25
CA ARG A 92 -9.53 9.01 -10.28
C ARG A 92 -9.84 10.41 -9.80
N PHE A 93 -9.02 11.37 -10.19
CA PHE A 93 -9.21 12.78 -9.86
C PHE A 93 -10.21 13.47 -10.79
N VAL A 94 -11.01 14.36 -10.22
CA VAL A 94 -11.85 15.32 -10.91
C VAL A 94 -11.45 16.71 -10.44
N GLU A 95 -10.90 17.52 -11.33
CA GLU A 95 -10.57 18.92 -11.02
C GLU A 95 -11.84 19.74 -10.82
N LEU A 96 -11.84 20.56 -9.77
CA LEU A 96 -12.94 21.43 -9.41
C LEU A 96 -12.96 22.67 -10.30
N ARG A 97 -14.14 23.06 -10.76
CA ARG A 97 -14.31 24.32 -11.51
C ARG A 97 -14.15 25.55 -10.61
N GLY A 98 -14.51 25.42 -9.33
CA GLY A 98 -14.31 26.44 -8.31
C GLY A 98 -13.41 25.95 -7.18
N PRO A 99 -12.08 25.99 -7.34
CA PRO A 99 -11.16 25.65 -6.26
C PRO A 99 -11.43 26.48 -5.01
N VAL A 100 -11.47 25.83 -3.86
CA VAL A 100 -11.75 26.48 -2.57
C VAL A 100 -10.46 26.76 -1.83
N LYS A 101 -10.35 27.92 -1.19
CA LYS A 101 -9.26 28.27 -0.30
C LYS A 101 -9.64 27.97 1.16
N PRO A 102 -9.17 26.86 1.77
CA PRO A 102 -9.58 26.44 3.12
C PRO A 102 -9.31 27.50 4.19
N ALA A 103 -8.25 28.30 4.01
CA ALA A 103 -7.90 29.37 4.93
C ALA A 103 -9.01 30.41 5.10
N ASP A 104 -9.86 30.61 4.09
CA ASP A 104 -10.98 31.55 4.15
C ASP A 104 -12.19 30.96 4.90
N HIS A 105 -12.14 29.68 5.28
CA HIS A 105 -13.23 28.94 5.93
C HIS A 105 -12.83 28.31 7.27
N MET A 106 -11.74 28.79 7.89
CA MET A 106 -11.22 28.21 9.13
C MET A 106 -12.17 28.30 10.32
N ALA A 107 -13.12 29.24 10.33
CA ALA A 107 -14.17 29.28 11.35
C ALA A 107 -15.01 27.99 11.41
N LEU A 108 -15.19 27.33 10.25
CA LEU A 108 -15.92 26.07 10.14
C LEU A 108 -14.99 24.85 10.22
N LEU A 109 -13.77 24.95 9.69
CA LEU A 109 -12.83 23.82 9.59
C LEU A 109 -11.98 23.60 10.84
N ALA A 110 -11.59 24.66 11.56
CA ALA A 110 -10.70 24.55 12.73
C ALA A 110 -11.22 23.63 13.84
N PRO A 111 -12.53 23.65 14.20
CA PRO A 111 -13.06 22.77 15.25
C PRO A 111 -12.95 21.27 14.92
N GLU A 112 -12.88 20.94 13.64
CA GLU A 112 -12.86 19.55 13.15
C GLU A 112 -11.44 19.03 12.87
N LEU A 113 -10.41 19.85 13.08
CA LEU A 113 -9.02 19.44 12.91
C LEU A 113 -8.59 18.45 14.00
N PRO A 114 -7.93 17.33 13.64
CA PRO A 114 -7.41 16.39 14.63
C PRO A 114 -6.26 17.03 15.42
N LYS A 115 -6.01 16.53 16.64
CA LYS A 115 -4.90 17.03 17.48
C LYS A 115 -3.55 16.62 16.92
N ARG A 116 -3.50 15.48 16.22
CA ARG A 116 -2.31 14.96 15.54
C ARG A 116 -2.59 14.81 14.06
N TYR A 117 -1.53 15.02 13.26
CA TYR A 117 -1.56 14.83 11.81
C TYR A 117 -2.59 15.72 11.08
N ALA A 118 -2.89 16.90 11.64
CA ALA A 118 -3.81 17.84 11.01
C ALA A 118 -3.34 18.23 9.59
N PRO A 119 -4.25 18.29 8.60
CA PRO A 119 -3.91 18.69 7.23
C PRO A 119 -3.53 20.17 7.12
N LEU A 120 -4.06 20.99 8.03
CA LEU A 120 -3.95 22.44 8.04
C LEU A 120 -3.49 22.92 9.42
N GLN A 121 -2.75 24.04 9.43
CA GLN A 121 -2.48 24.80 10.64
C GLN A 121 -3.71 25.62 11.06
N SER A 122 -3.67 26.23 12.25
CA SER A 122 -4.74 27.10 12.76
C SER A 122 -5.00 28.33 11.88
N ASN A 123 -3.99 28.80 11.13
CA ASN A 123 -4.13 29.86 10.12
C ASN A 123 -4.69 29.36 8.78
N GLY A 124 -5.01 28.07 8.65
CA GLY A 124 -5.54 27.45 7.45
C GLY A 124 -4.51 27.16 6.35
N HIS A 125 -3.22 27.32 6.62
CA HIS A 125 -2.17 26.95 5.69
C HIS A 125 -1.79 25.47 5.87
N GLY A 126 -1.67 24.76 4.75
CA GLY A 126 -1.12 23.40 4.74
C GLY A 126 0.35 23.34 5.16
N LEU A 127 0.75 22.22 5.74
CA LEU A 127 2.14 21.92 6.15
C LEU A 127 2.91 21.25 5.01
N GLN A 128 4.11 21.74 4.70
CA GLN A 128 4.97 21.13 3.67
C GLN A 128 5.45 19.71 4.03
N SER A 129 5.49 19.39 5.32
CA SER A 129 5.88 18.06 5.80
C SER A 129 4.78 17.01 5.65
N VAL A 130 3.53 17.44 5.45
CA VAL A 130 2.37 16.57 5.23
C VAL A 130 2.31 16.24 3.75
N TYR A 131 2.37 14.95 3.42
CA TYR A 131 2.00 14.47 2.08
C TYR A 131 0.54 14.00 2.09
N LEU A 132 0.25 12.88 2.74
CA LEU A 132 -1.11 12.36 2.91
C LEU A 132 -1.46 12.33 4.40
N THR A 133 -2.70 12.66 4.77
CA THR A 133 -3.24 12.43 6.12
C THR A 133 -4.73 12.12 6.07
N SER A 134 -5.24 11.39 7.06
CA SER A 134 -6.68 11.18 7.19
C SER A 134 -7.35 12.45 7.71
N VAL A 135 -8.59 12.66 7.29
CA VAL A 135 -9.45 13.70 7.87
C VAL A 135 -10.71 13.05 8.43
N SER A 136 -11.26 13.63 9.48
CA SER A 136 -12.48 13.13 10.12
C SER A 136 -13.67 13.25 9.17
N ASP A 137 -14.70 12.42 9.38
CA ASP A 137 -15.94 12.49 8.61
C ASP A 137 -16.57 13.89 8.69
N ARG A 138 -16.51 14.53 9.88
CA ARG A 138 -17.04 15.88 10.09
C ARG A 138 -16.25 16.92 9.30
N PHE A 139 -14.92 16.87 9.31
CA PHE A 139 -14.09 17.76 8.50
C PHE A 139 -14.40 17.60 7.01
N ALA A 140 -14.51 16.35 6.54
CA ALA A 140 -14.81 16.05 5.15
C ALA A 140 -16.19 16.54 4.72
N VAL A 141 -17.22 16.31 5.53
CA VAL A 141 -18.59 16.81 5.27
C VAL A 141 -18.60 18.33 5.21
N THR A 142 -18.00 19.01 6.18
CA THR A 142 -17.88 20.47 6.19
C THR A 142 -17.18 20.99 4.93
N LEU A 143 -16.08 20.35 4.52
CA LEU A 143 -15.36 20.73 3.30
C LEU A 143 -16.19 20.50 2.03
N VAL A 144 -16.90 19.38 1.94
CA VAL A 144 -17.82 19.09 0.82
C VAL A 144 -18.94 20.12 0.75
N ASP A 145 -19.47 20.57 1.89
CA ASP A 145 -20.49 21.61 1.93
C ASP A 145 -19.97 22.98 1.52
N ILE A 146 -18.73 23.32 1.89
CA ILE A 146 -18.05 24.55 1.43
C ILE A 146 -17.84 24.53 -0.09
N ILE A 147 -17.39 23.41 -0.66
CA ILE A 147 -17.20 23.25 -2.12
C ILE A 147 -18.57 23.21 -2.84
N GLY A 148 -19.58 22.65 -2.19
CA GLY A 148 -20.96 22.64 -2.66
C GLY A 148 -21.30 21.50 -3.61
N ARG A 149 -22.18 21.78 -4.58
CA ARG A 149 -22.84 20.75 -5.41
C ARG A 149 -21.85 19.89 -6.21
N GLU A 150 -20.76 20.48 -6.69
CA GLU A 150 -19.74 19.76 -7.45
C GLU A 150 -19.12 18.63 -6.62
N ALA A 151 -18.70 18.93 -5.38
CA ALA A 151 -18.15 17.93 -4.48
C ALA A 151 -19.17 16.84 -4.10
N ARG A 152 -20.41 17.23 -3.80
CA ARG A 152 -21.47 16.26 -3.47
C ARG A 152 -21.70 15.26 -4.60
N ASN A 153 -21.73 15.73 -5.85
CA ASN A 153 -21.91 14.86 -7.01
C ASN A 153 -20.75 13.86 -7.16
N ILE A 154 -19.50 14.31 -6.99
CA ILE A 154 -18.31 13.44 -7.10
C ILE A 154 -18.34 12.35 -6.01
N VAL A 155 -18.61 12.75 -4.76
CA VAL A 155 -18.64 11.83 -3.60
C VAL A 155 -19.86 10.90 -3.63
N GLN A 156 -21.00 11.32 -4.20
CA GLN A 156 -22.16 10.44 -4.35
C GLN A 156 -21.98 9.45 -5.50
N ALA A 157 -21.40 9.89 -6.63
CA ALA A 157 -21.12 9.01 -7.76
C ALA A 157 -20.17 7.87 -7.38
N SER A 158 -19.21 8.11 -6.49
CA SER A 158 -18.31 7.05 -5.99
C SER A 158 -19.03 5.99 -5.18
N ARG A 159 -20.03 6.35 -4.37
CA ARG A 159 -20.84 5.41 -3.57
C ARG A 159 -21.69 4.46 -4.42
N VAL A 160 -22.03 4.85 -5.65
CA VAL A 160 -22.82 4.03 -6.58
C VAL A 160 -21.92 3.18 -7.49
N ALA A 161 -20.70 3.64 -7.73
CA ALA A 161 -19.75 3.03 -8.66
C ALA A 161 -18.85 1.95 -8.02
N ASP A 162 -19.35 1.17 -7.06
CA ASP A 162 -18.65 0.00 -6.45
C ASP A 162 -18.23 -1.09 -7.47
N ALA A 163 -18.43 -0.86 -8.76
CA ALA A 163 -18.08 -1.72 -9.89
C ALA A 163 -16.79 -1.29 -10.62
N VAL A 164 -15.90 -0.52 -10.02
CA VAL A 164 -14.59 -0.27 -10.64
C VAL A 164 -13.74 -1.52 -10.48
N GLN A 165 -13.45 -2.19 -11.60
CA GLN A 165 -12.40 -3.20 -11.64
C GLN A 165 -11.11 -2.56 -11.11
N PRO A 166 -10.50 -3.09 -10.05
CA PRO A 166 -9.22 -2.57 -9.59
C PRO A 166 -8.27 -2.59 -10.78
N SER A 167 -7.69 -1.42 -11.11
CA SER A 167 -6.54 -1.39 -12.00
C SER A 167 -5.52 -2.33 -11.38
N ILE A 168 -5.21 -3.41 -12.11
CA ILE A 168 -4.08 -4.26 -11.75
C ILE A 168 -2.92 -3.30 -11.59
N ALA A 169 -2.23 -3.36 -10.45
CA ALA A 169 -1.09 -2.52 -10.10
C ALA A 169 -0.02 -2.57 -11.22
N VAL A 170 -0.20 -1.78 -12.28
CA VAL A 170 0.60 -1.84 -13.52
C VAL A 170 2.06 -1.60 -13.17
N GLY A 171 2.31 -0.62 -12.30
CA GLY A 171 3.67 -0.31 -11.82
C GLY A 171 4.33 -1.45 -11.03
N LEU A 172 3.56 -2.31 -10.35
CA LEU A 172 4.10 -3.48 -9.67
C LEU A 172 4.55 -4.54 -10.69
N LEU A 173 3.72 -4.80 -11.70
CA LEU A 173 4.04 -5.74 -12.77
C LEU A 173 5.24 -5.27 -13.60
N GLU A 174 5.30 -3.98 -13.92
CA GLU A 174 6.44 -3.38 -14.62
C GLU A 174 7.74 -3.55 -13.83
N TRP A 175 7.69 -3.34 -12.51
CA TRP A 175 8.86 -3.52 -11.65
C TRP A 175 9.32 -4.98 -11.58
N GLU A 176 8.39 -5.91 -11.40
CA GLU A 176 8.72 -7.34 -11.42
C GLU A 176 9.28 -7.81 -12.76
N GLU A 177 8.76 -7.29 -13.88
CA GLU A 177 9.26 -7.60 -15.21
C GLU A 177 10.66 -7.03 -15.43
N HIS A 178 10.94 -5.82 -14.95
CA HIS A 178 12.28 -5.24 -14.97
C HIS A 178 13.29 -6.11 -14.22
N GLU A 179 12.98 -6.48 -12.97
CA GLU A 179 13.82 -7.36 -12.16
C GLU A 179 14.02 -8.73 -12.82
N LEU A 180 12.98 -9.27 -13.48
CA LEU A 180 13.08 -10.51 -14.25
C LEU A 180 14.07 -10.38 -15.42
N GLN A 181 14.03 -9.27 -16.14
CA GLN A 181 14.95 -9.00 -17.25
C GLN A 181 16.39 -8.85 -16.76
N VAL A 182 16.60 -8.12 -15.66
CA VAL A 182 17.91 -7.96 -15.02
C VAL A 182 18.50 -9.33 -14.68
N VAL A 183 17.73 -10.20 -14.00
CA VAL A 183 18.19 -11.56 -13.66
C VAL A 183 18.48 -12.38 -14.91
N THR A 184 17.61 -12.31 -15.92
CA THR A 184 17.72 -13.16 -17.12
C THR A 184 18.93 -12.77 -17.97
N GLN A 185 19.28 -11.49 -18.01
CA GLN A 185 20.39 -10.95 -18.80
C GLN A 185 21.74 -10.96 -18.05
N ASP A 186 21.74 -11.21 -16.74
CA ASP A 186 22.96 -11.28 -15.94
C ASP A 186 23.79 -12.53 -16.31
N SER A 187 24.84 -12.31 -17.10
CA SER A 187 25.77 -13.35 -17.54
C SER A 187 26.74 -13.81 -16.44
N THR A 188 26.82 -13.09 -15.32
CA THR A 188 27.67 -13.46 -14.17
C THR A 188 27.03 -14.57 -13.33
N VAL A 189 25.70 -14.73 -13.42
CA VAL A 189 24.95 -15.80 -12.76
C VAL A 189 24.84 -17.01 -13.68
N PRO A 190 25.12 -18.25 -13.23
CA PRO A 190 24.94 -19.45 -14.05
C PRO A 190 23.50 -19.60 -14.57
N GLU A 191 23.32 -20.13 -15.78
CA GLU A 191 21.99 -20.27 -16.40
C GLU A 191 21.02 -21.12 -15.56
N THR A 192 21.53 -22.18 -14.93
CA THR A 192 20.75 -23.02 -14.00
C THR A 192 20.24 -22.23 -12.81
N THR A 193 21.08 -21.36 -12.23
CA THR A 193 20.72 -20.45 -11.14
C THR A 193 19.69 -19.42 -11.62
N ARG A 194 19.86 -18.82 -12.80
CA ARG A 194 18.86 -17.91 -13.38
C ARG A 194 17.50 -18.59 -13.51
N LYS A 195 17.43 -19.80 -14.08
CA LYS A 195 16.18 -20.58 -14.20
C LYS A 195 15.56 -20.87 -12.82
N ALA A 196 16.38 -21.20 -11.82
CA ALA A 196 15.90 -21.42 -10.46
C ALA A 196 15.29 -20.14 -9.85
N ILE A 197 15.94 -19.00 -10.05
CA ILE A 197 15.44 -17.69 -9.57
C ILE A 197 14.13 -17.30 -10.27
N VAL A 198 14.00 -17.53 -11.58
CA VAL A 198 12.76 -17.28 -12.33
C VAL A 198 11.63 -18.18 -11.82
N MET A 199 11.90 -19.46 -11.56
CA MET A 199 10.91 -20.38 -10.99
C MET A 199 10.51 -19.99 -9.56
N ALA A 200 11.44 -19.44 -8.79
CA ALA A 200 11.18 -18.95 -7.43
C ALA A 200 10.11 -17.84 -7.42
N ARG A 201 10.09 -16.95 -8.43
CA ARG A 201 9.02 -15.92 -8.57
C ARG A 201 7.61 -16.51 -8.58
N ARG A 202 7.44 -17.72 -9.10
CA ARG A 202 6.15 -18.44 -9.13
C ARG A 202 5.91 -19.31 -7.90
N GLY A 203 6.78 -19.24 -6.89
CA GLY A 203 6.75 -20.09 -5.71
C GLY A 203 7.03 -21.55 -6.01
N GLN A 204 7.89 -21.84 -6.99
CA GLN A 204 8.17 -23.20 -7.50
C GLN A 204 9.67 -23.52 -7.53
N GLY A 205 10.00 -24.76 -7.91
CA GLY A 205 11.37 -25.20 -8.12
C GLY A 205 12.19 -25.28 -6.84
N LEU A 206 13.48 -24.91 -6.93
CA LEU A 206 14.44 -25.02 -5.82
C LEU A 206 14.01 -24.23 -4.58
N PHE A 207 13.44 -23.04 -4.76
CA PHE A 207 12.93 -22.23 -3.65
C PHE A 207 11.86 -22.98 -2.85
N LYS A 208 10.83 -23.52 -3.53
CA LYS A 208 9.77 -24.31 -2.86
C LYS A 208 10.34 -25.53 -2.14
N GLN A 209 11.36 -26.19 -2.69
CA GLN A 209 12.05 -27.30 -2.04
C GLN A 209 12.79 -26.86 -0.77
N ASN A 210 13.43 -25.69 -0.80
CA ASN A 210 14.11 -25.13 0.37
C ASN A 210 13.12 -24.72 1.46
N VAL A 211 12.02 -24.04 1.11
CA VAL A 211 10.95 -23.69 2.05
C VAL A 211 10.37 -24.95 2.71
N ARG A 212 10.18 -26.04 1.95
CA ARG A 212 9.64 -27.31 2.48
C ARG A 212 10.54 -27.98 3.55
N LYS A 213 11.83 -27.63 3.61
CA LYS A 213 12.72 -28.13 4.68
C LYS A 213 12.36 -27.53 6.05
N LEU A 214 11.70 -26.37 6.06
CA LEU A 214 11.30 -25.61 7.25
C LEU A 214 9.78 -25.65 7.48
N GLU A 215 9.00 -25.63 6.41
CA GLU A 215 7.55 -25.61 6.40
C GLU A 215 6.96 -26.93 5.91
N HIS A 216 5.94 -27.45 6.59
CA HIS A 216 5.35 -28.76 6.25
C HIS A 216 3.87 -28.70 5.82
N ALA A 217 3.19 -27.59 6.10
CA ALA A 217 1.80 -27.37 5.76
C ALA A 217 1.52 -25.87 5.62
N CYS A 218 0.35 -25.51 5.10
CA CYS A 218 -0.10 -24.13 5.14
C CYS A 218 -0.18 -23.64 6.58
N ARG A 219 0.49 -22.52 6.87
CA ARG A 219 0.48 -21.91 8.21
C ARG A 219 -0.93 -21.62 8.73
N VAL A 220 -1.85 -21.22 7.85
CA VAL A 220 -3.23 -20.86 8.22
C VAL A 220 -4.18 -22.04 8.10
N THR A 221 -4.32 -22.64 6.90
CA THR A 221 -5.35 -23.67 6.63
C THR A 221 -4.93 -25.08 7.01
N ARG A 222 -3.65 -25.28 7.38
CA ARG A 222 -3.05 -26.59 7.72
C ARG A 222 -3.06 -27.64 6.60
N VAL A 223 -3.42 -27.27 5.37
CA VAL A 223 -3.27 -28.14 4.19
C VAL A 223 -1.80 -28.54 4.02
N ASP A 224 -1.51 -29.83 3.94
CA ASP A 224 -0.15 -30.39 3.90
C ASP A 224 0.21 -31.04 2.54
N ARG A 225 -0.77 -31.22 1.66
CA ARG A 225 -0.58 -31.70 0.29
C ARG A 225 0.14 -30.64 -0.55
N ILE A 226 1.41 -30.92 -0.85
CA ILE A 226 2.33 -29.95 -1.48
C ILE A 226 1.86 -29.46 -2.86
N GLU A 227 1.07 -30.24 -3.59
CA GLU A 227 0.45 -29.84 -4.87
C GLU A 227 -0.57 -28.71 -4.73
N HIS A 228 -1.13 -28.51 -3.54
CA HIS A 228 -2.08 -27.43 -3.23
C HIS A 228 -1.42 -26.22 -2.57
N LEU A 229 -0.10 -26.25 -2.38
CA LEU A 229 0.64 -25.19 -1.69
C LEU A 229 1.52 -24.40 -2.66
N ARG A 230 1.66 -23.12 -2.39
CA ARG A 230 2.66 -22.23 -2.99
C ARG A 230 3.72 -21.89 -1.95
N ALA A 231 4.96 -21.75 -2.38
CA ALA A 231 5.96 -21.09 -1.55
C ALA A 231 5.83 -19.58 -1.80
N SER A 232 5.25 -18.86 -0.85
CA SER A 232 5.13 -17.41 -0.89
C SER A 232 6.35 -16.78 -0.24
N HIS A 233 6.98 -15.82 -0.90
CA HIS A 233 8.07 -15.06 -0.29
C HIS A 233 7.57 -14.17 0.84
N CYS A 234 8.33 -14.07 1.94
CA CYS A 234 8.07 -13.11 3.03
C CYS A 234 8.53 -11.70 2.64
N LYS A 235 9.81 -11.56 2.27
CA LYS A 235 10.32 -10.40 1.57
C LYS A 235 10.11 -10.63 0.08
N PRO A 236 9.31 -9.80 -0.63
CA PRO A 236 8.95 -10.05 -2.02
C PRO A 236 10.15 -10.33 -2.92
N TRP A 237 9.95 -11.17 -3.93
CA TRP A 237 10.99 -11.56 -4.89
C TRP A 237 11.69 -10.36 -5.55
N ARG A 238 10.93 -9.30 -5.84
CA ARG A 238 11.42 -8.05 -6.47
C ARG A 238 12.32 -7.20 -5.55
N ASP A 239 12.20 -7.35 -4.24
CA ASP A 239 13.03 -6.63 -3.26
C ASP A 239 14.18 -7.49 -2.71
N SER A 240 14.20 -8.77 -3.11
CA SER A 240 15.14 -9.78 -2.61
C SER A 240 16.39 -9.87 -3.49
N THR A 241 17.55 -10.09 -2.88
CA THR A 241 18.77 -10.48 -3.59
C THR A 241 18.62 -11.89 -4.19
N ASN A 242 19.53 -12.28 -5.09
CA ASN A 242 19.50 -13.63 -5.67
C ASN A 242 19.59 -14.75 -4.63
N ASP A 243 20.33 -14.52 -3.54
CA ASP A 243 20.41 -15.47 -2.42
C ASP A 243 19.08 -15.52 -1.66
N GLU A 244 18.52 -14.37 -1.30
CA GLU A 244 17.22 -14.27 -0.61
C GLU A 244 16.06 -14.83 -1.46
N ARG A 245 16.15 -14.76 -2.80
CA ARG A 245 15.15 -15.33 -3.73
C ARG A 245 15.09 -16.86 -3.67
N LEU A 246 16.17 -17.52 -3.25
CA LEU A 246 16.30 -18.97 -3.14
C LEU A 246 16.35 -19.48 -1.70
N ASP A 247 16.44 -18.58 -0.72
CA ASP A 247 16.49 -18.90 0.70
C ASP A 247 15.15 -19.46 1.21
N GLY A 248 15.17 -20.63 1.83
CA GLY A 248 13.97 -21.25 2.41
C GLY A 248 13.40 -20.47 3.59
N GLU A 249 14.24 -19.72 4.32
CA GLU A 249 13.82 -18.87 5.43
C GLU A 249 12.99 -17.67 4.95
N ASN A 250 13.14 -17.27 3.68
CA ASN A 250 12.37 -16.20 3.05
C ASN A 250 11.02 -16.70 2.49
N GLY A 251 10.51 -17.84 2.94
CA GLY A 251 9.25 -18.35 2.42
C GLY A 251 8.37 -19.06 3.43
N LEU A 252 7.06 -19.02 3.16
CA LEU A 252 6.04 -19.79 3.84
C LEU A 252 5.29 -20.65 2.83
N LEU A 253 4.87 -21.86 3.25
CA LEU A 253 3.90 -22.62 2.46
C LEU A 253 2.51 -22.09 2.75
N LEU A 254 1.77 -21.71 1.71
CA LEU A 254 0.42 -21.18 1.81
C LEU A 254 -0.50 -21.78 0.73
N THR A 255 -1.78 -21.94 1.05
CA THR A 255 -2.79 -22.23 0.01
C THR A 255 -3.01 -20.98 -0.86
N PRO A 256 -3.47 -21.11 -2.12
CA PRO A 256 -3.57 -19.97 -3.05
C PRO A 256 -4.36 -18.76 -2.52
N SER A 257 -5.40 -19.00 -1.73
CA SER A 257 -6.17 -17.92 -1.09
C SER A 257 -5.35 -17.15 -0.05
N ILE A 258 -4.58 -17.85 0.78
CA ILE A 258 -3.77 -17.26 1.85
C ILE A 258 -2.51 -16.61 1.27
N ASP A 259 -1.90 -17.24 0.27
CA ASP A 259 -0.83 -16.68 -0.57
C ASP A 259 -1.23 -15.31 -1.11
N HIS A 260 -2.41 -15.22 -1.73
CA HIS A 260 -2.94 -13.94 -2.22
C HIS A 260 -3.10 -12.89 -1.13
N LEU A 261 -3.68 -13.26 0.03
CA LEU A 261 -3.89 -12.32 1.13
C LEU A 261 -2.57 -11.82 1.73
N PHE A 262 -1.57 -12.70 1.83
CA PHE A 262 -0.26 -12.38 2.37
C PHE A 262 0.56 -11.54 1.39
N ASP A 263 0.72 -11.98 0.14
CA ASP A 263 1.47 -11.28 -0.92
C ASP A 263 0.94 -9.86 -1.18
N ARG A 264 -0.38 -9.66 -1.03
CA ARG A 264 -1.03 -8.35 -1.19
C ARG A 264 -1.10 -7.53 0.10
N GLY A 265 -0.53 -8.02 1.20
CA GLY A 265 -0.46 -7.30 2.47
C GLY A 265 -1.79 -7.16 3.21
N PHE A 266 -2.82 -7.93 2.85
CA PHE A 266 -4.09 -7.98 3.59
C PHE A 266 -3.95 -8.73 4.92
N ILE A 267 -3.03 -9.70 4.98
CA ILE A 267 -2.61 -10.33 6.22
C ILE A 267 -1.09 -10.28 6.37
N SER A 268 -0.62 -10.43 7.60
CA SER A 268 0.78 -10.65 7.92
C SER A 268 0.89 -11.51 9.18
N PHE A 269 2.10 -11.73 9.68
CA PHE A 269 2.32 -12.49 10.91
C PHE A 269 3.24 -11.73 11.86
N GLN A 270 2.89 -11.74 13.15
CA GLN A 270 3.81 -11.36 14.22
C GLN A 270 4.87 -12.44 14.44
N ASN A 271 5.98 -12.07 15.08
CA ASN A 271 7.10 -12.99 15.35
C ASN A 271 6.70 -14.14 16.29
N ASP A 272 5.61 -14.00 17.05
CA ASP A 272 5.02 -15.01 17.94
C ASP A 272 4.00 -15.93 17.24
N GLY A 273 3.80 -15.79 15.92
CA GLY A 273 2.85 -16.61 15.16
C GLY A 273 1.46 -16.01 15.03
N ARG A 274 1.15 -14.89 15.67
CA ARG A 274 -0.18 -14.27 15.57
C ARG A 274 -0.43 -13.73 14.18
N VAL A 275 -1.59 -14.05 13.61
CA VAL A 275 -2.05 -13.47 12.34
C VAL A 275 -2.44 -12.02 12.57
N LEU A 276 -1.94 -11.15 11.70
CA LEU A 276 -2.33 -9.74 11.61
C LEU A 276 -3.27 -9.59 10.41
N VAL A 277 -4.36 -8.86 10.60
CA VAL A 277 -5.31 -8.54 9.53
C VAL A 277 -5.28 -7.03 9.29
N SER A 278 -5.09 -6.64 8.04
CA SER A 278 -5.05 -5.22 7.66
C SER A 278 -6.41 -4.56 7.89
N PRO A 279 -6.45 -3.30 8.35
CA PRO A 279 -7.69 -2.54 8.49
C PRO A 279 -8.38 -2.21 7.15
N VAL A 280 -7.70 -2.39 6.01
CA VAL A 280 -8.29 -2.19 4.68
C VAL A 280 -8.89 -3.48 4.11
N ALA A 281 -8.65 -4.63 4.74
CA ALA A 281 -9.09 -5.91 4.24
C ALA A 281 -10.61 -6.09 4.43
N HIS A 282 -11.28 -6.58 3.40
CA HIS A 282 -12.73 -6.81 3.44
C HIS A 282 -13.06 -8.04 4.31
N GLY A 283 -13.58 -7.80 5.52
CA GLY A 283 -13.78 -8.84 6.54
C GLY A 283 -14.68 -10.01 6.11
N GLU A 284 -15.71 -9.75 5.32
CA GLU A 284 -16.58 -10.82 4.79
C GLU A 284 -15.87 -11.72 3.78
N SER A 285 -14.99 -11.15 2.93
CA SER A 285 -14.17 -11.94 2.01
C SER A 285 -13.17 -12.80 2.78
N LEU A 286 -12.53 -12.24 3.81
CA LEU A 286 -11.61 -12.96 4.70
C LEU A 286 -12.30 -14.18 5.34
N ARG A 287 -13.50 -13.99 5.91
CA ARG A 287 -14.29 -15.08 6.50
C ARG A 287 -14.56 -16.20 5.50
N ARG A 288 -14.98 -15.85 4.28
CA ARG A 288 -15.20 -16.82 3.19
C ARG A 288 -13.92 -17.52 2.74
N MET A 289 -12.76 -16.89 2.93
CA MET A 289 -11.44 -17.45 2.65
C MET A 289 -10.86 -18.23 3.84
N GLY A 290 -11.60 -18.36 4.95
CA GLY A 290 -11.21 -19.14 6.12
C GLY A 290 -10.41 -18.37 7.18
N ILE A 291 -10.42 -17.04 7.15
CA ILE A 291 -9.83 -16.18 8.17
C ILE A 291 -10.94 -15.34 8.80
N ASP A 292 -11.27 -15.59 10.06
CA ASP A 292 -12.18 -14.70 10.79
C ASP A 292 -11.37 -13.54 11.40
N PRO A 293 -11.57 -12.29 10.94
CA PRO A 293 -10.82 -11.13 11.47
C PRO A 293 -11.10 -10.86 12.95
N ASP A 294 -12.22 -11.36 13.48
CA ASP A 294 -12.64 -11.15 14.86
C ASP A 294 -12.06 -12.22 15.82
N VAL A 295 -11.38 -13.24 15.28
CA VAL A 295 -10.79 -14.34 16.05
C VAL A 295 -9.27 -14.29 15.98
N ALA A 296 -8.62 -14.34 17.15
CA ALA A 296 -7.16 -14.43 17.21
C ALA A 296 -6.68 -15.80 16.71
N ILE A 297 -5.96 -15.80 15.58
CA ILE A 297 -5.33 -17.00 15.01
C ILE A 297 -3.84 -16.97 15.31
N ASN A 298 -3.28 -18.10 15.76
CA ASN A 298 -1.84 -18.29 15.93
C ASN A 298 -1.35 -19.48 15.09
N VAL A 299 -0.32 -19.25 14.27
CA VAL A 299 0.23 -20.22 13.30
C VAL A 299 1.51 -20.91 13.78
N GLY A 300 1.83 -20.77 15.07
CA GLY A 300 3.05 -21.28 15.69
C GLY A 300 4.25 -20.36 15.48
N SER A 301 5.39 -20.75 16.04
CA SER A 301 6.61 -19.94 15.99
C SER A 301 7.26 -19.92 14.61
N PHE A 302 8.01 -18.85 14.36
CA PHE A 302 8.93 -18.71 13.24
C PHE A 302 10.37 -18.84 13.72
N SER A 303 11.26 -19.33 12.84
CA SER A 303 12.72 -19.30 13.03
C SER A 303 13.25 -17.86 13.08
N GLU A 304 14.52 -17.67 13.44
CA GLU A 304 15.13 -16.34 13.42
C GLU A 304 15.23 -15.75 12.00
N GLY A 305 15.51 -16.59 10.99
CA GLY A 305 15.58 -16.17 9.59
C GLY A 305 14.22 -15.69 9.08
N GLN A 306 13.17 -16.50 9.26
CA GLN A 306 11.80 -16.14 8.92
C GLN A 306 11.35 -14.83 9.59
N ARG A 307 11.69 -14.61 10.86
CA ARG A 307 11.34 -13.37 11.57
C ARG A 307 11.94 -12.13 10.89
N LYS A 308 13.20 -12.20 10.43
CA LYS A 308 13.84 -11.07 9.70
C LYS A 308 13.07 -10.71 8.43
N PHE A 309 12.63 -11.70 7.66
CA PHE A 309 11.83 -11.44 6.46
C PHE A 309 10.40 -11.01 6.77
N LEU A 310 9.78 -11.51 7.84
CA LEU A 310 8.47 -11.06 8.31
C LEU A 310 8.50 -9.63 8.86
N ASP A 311 9.60 -9.21 9.48
CA ASP A 311 9.81 -7.82 9.87
C ASP A 311 9.76 -6.91 8.64
N PHE A 312 10.46 -7.28 7.55
CA PHE A 312 10.36 -6.56 6.27
C PHE A 312 8.93 -6.55 5.74
N HIS A 313 8.25 -7.70 5.74
CA HIS A 313 6.88 -7.82 5.25
C HIS A 313 5.93 -6.86 5.99
N ARG A 314 6.00 -6.78 7.32
CA ARG A 314 5.18 -5.86 8.13
C ARG A 314 5.47 -4.38 7.86
N GLU A 315 6.72 -4.04 7.50
CA GLU A 315 7.11 -2.66 7.24
C GLU A 315 6.88 -2.20 5.79
N SER A 316 6.91 -3.13 4.84
CA SER A 316 7.00 -2.80 3.41
C SER A 316 5.92 -3.43 2.53
N VAL A 317 5.13 -4.38 3.03
CA VAL A 317 4.06 -5.04 2.26
C VAL A 317 2.71 -4.91 2.95
N PHE A 318 2.67 -5.16 4.26
CA PHE A 318 1.45 -5.16 5.05
C PHE A 318 0.74 -3.79 5.06
N LEU A 319 -0.55 -3.80 4.75
CA LEU A 319 -1.40 -2.63 4.53
C LEU A 319 -1.96 -2.06 5.84
N GLU A 320 -1.10 -1.74 6.80
CA GLU A 320 -1.49 -1.10 8.05
C GLU A 320 -0.42 -0.07 8.45
N THR A 321 -0.84 1.15 8.82
CA THR A 321 0.13 2.13 9.30
C THR A 321 0.58 1.77 10.71
N LYS A 322 1.87 1.98 11.01
CA LYS A 322 2.38 1.82 12.39
C LYS A 322 2.04 3.03 13.28
N PHE A 323 1.45 4.07 12.71
CA PHE A 323 1.08 5.29 13.41
C PHE A 323 -0.41 5.29 13.74
N LYS A 324 -0.79 5.74 14.94
CA LYS A 324 -2.19 5.81 15.34
C LYS A 324 -2.88 7.00 14.66
N LEU A 325 -3.80 6.71 13.74
CA LEU A 325 -4.74 7.68 13.21
C LEU A 325 -5.81 7.99 14.27
N GLU A 326 -6.09 9.28 14.49
CA GLU A 326 -7.28 9.70 15.22
C GLU A 326 -8.47 9.46 14.28
N ARG A 327 -9.18 8.35 14.51
CA ARG A 327 -10.32 7.90 13.69
C ARG A 327 -11.59 8.62 14.09
#